data_AF-A0A5D3F9F3-F1
#
_entry.id   AF-A0A5D3F9F3-F1
#
_cell.length_a   1.000
_cell.length_b   1.000
_cell.length_c   1.000
_cell.angle_alpha   90.00
_cell.angle_beta   90.00
_cell.angle_gamma   90.00
#
_symmetry.space_group_name_H-M   'P 1'
#
loop_
_entity.id
_entity.type
_entity.pdbx_description
1 polymer ?
#
loop_
_entity_poly.entity_id
_entity_poly.type
_entity_poly.pdbx_seq_one_letter_code
_entity_poly.pdbx_strand_id
1 'polypeptide(L)'
;MCLGLSGFRSGHPLLPNRTRTVPTTPTGGEGRHGAPGTVDHDPPAPTEDPSTVDVERTALPGIGLQHVITTGRGRQIGVISHRTGRRDLVIYDREDPDSCIATVALTAEEANAIAELLGTGRVLEHLAELHRQVEGLVTEQIPIAAGSPYDGRPLADTRSRTRTGASIVAVVRGGQVAASPRPDFVFTAGDIVVVVGTGEGTTAVADILAHG
;
A
#
# COMPACT_ATOMS: atom_id res chain seq x y z
N MET A 1 -5.46 -40.27 -3.83
CA MET A 1 -4.39 -40.72 -2.91
C MET A 1 -3.85 -39.47 -2.21
N CYS A 2 -4.36 -39.19 -1.02
CA CYS A 2 -3.87 -38.13 -0.14
C CYS A 2 -2.72 -38.70 0.67
N LEU A 3 -1.54 -38.09 0.61
CA LEU A 3 -0.41 -38.44 1.46
C LEU A 3 -0.51 -37.69 2.78
N GLY A 4 -0.95 -38.44 3.79
CA GLY A 4 -0.75 -38.31 5.23
C GLY A 4 -0.20 -37.01 5.83
N LEU A 5 -1.11 -36.24 6.43
CA LEU A 5 -0.86 -35.50 7.67
C LEU A 5 -1.79 -36.08 8.74
N SER A 6 -1.39 -37.22 9.29
CA SER A 6 -2.00 -37.81 10.47
C SER A 6 -1.57 -37.04 11.71
N GLY A 7 -2.46 -36.25 12.30
CA GLY A 7 -2.23 -35.70 13.63
C GLY A 7 -2.92 -34.38 13.96
N PHE A 8 -4.25 -34.30 13.85
CA PHE A 8 -5.00 -33.32 14.65
C PHE A 8 -6.35 -33.92 15.04
N ARG A 9 -6.40 -34.50 16.25
CA ARG A 9 -7.63 -34.98 16.88
C ARG A 9 -8.31 -33.82 17.60
N SER A 10 -9.58 -33.60 17.25
CA SER A 10 -10.69 -33.01 18.01
C SER A 10 -10.37 -32.50 19.43
N GLY A 11 -10.44 -31.18 19.61
CA GLY A 11 -10.52 -30.51 20.91
C GLY A 11 -11.69 -29.53 20.91
N HIS A 12 -12.84 -29.99 21.39
CA HIS A 12 -14.06 -29.21 21.63
C HIS A 12 -13.82 -28.17 22.74
N PRO A 13 -14.11 -26.87 22.58
CA PRO A 13 -14.17 -25.97 23.72
C PRO A 13 -15.55 -26.04 24.37
N LEU A 14 -15.54 -26.50 25.62
CA LEU A 14 -16.65 -26.53 26.56
C LEU A 14 -17.04 -25.10 26.98
N LEU A 15 -18.34 -24.86 27.07
CA LEU A 15 -18.96 -23.74 27.77
C LEU A 15 -18.56 -23.76 29.27
N PRO A 16 -18.15 -22.63 29.87
CA PRO A 16 -18.04 -22.55 31.33
C PRO A 16 -19.40 -22.24 31.97
N ASN A 17 -19.77 -23.16 32.87
CA ASN A 17 -20.98 -23.20 33.67
C ASN A 17 -21.02 -22.05 34.70
N ARG A 18 -22.16 -21.37 34.81
CA ARG A 18 -22.46 -20.35 35.84
C ARG A 18 -22.76 -21.03 37.17
N THR A 19 -21.83 -21.00 38.11
CA THR A 19 -22.13 -21.23 39.52
C THR A 19 -22.46 -19.94 40.25
N ARG A 20 -23.59 -20.01 40.95
CA ARG A 20 -24.32 -18.97 41.65
C ARG A 20 -23.84 -18.93 43.11
N THR A 21 -23.42 -17.76 43.59
CA THR A 21 -23.28 -17.47 45.03
C THR A 21 -23.79 -16.06 45.31
N VAL A 22 -24.66 -15.98 46.32
CA VAL A 22 -25.31 -14.76 46.84
C VAL A 22 -24.68 -14.43 48.22
N PRO A 23 -25.04 -13.36 48.93
CA PRO A 23 -24.21 -12.17 49.12
C PRO A 23 -23.73 -11.98 50.57
N THR A 24 -22.73 -11.13 50.79
CA THR A 24 -22.53 -10.45 52.09
C THR A 24 -22.10 -9.00 51.88
N THR A 25 -22.95 -8.08 52.31
CA THR A 25 -22.65 -6.68 52.66
C THR A 25 -22.68 -6.55 54.19
N PRO A 26 -22.33 -5.41 54.83
CA PRO A 26 -21.73 -4.15 54.34
C PRO A 26 -20.54 -3.66 55.20
N THR A 27 -19.90 -2.55 54.79
CA THR A 27 -19.43 -1.37 55.58
C THR A 27 -18.55 -0.58 54.60
N GLY A 28 -18.94 0.56 54.01
CA GLY A 28 -19.24 1.85 54.65
C GLY A 28 -18.05 2.79 54.41
N GLY A 29 -18.21 3.90 53.67
CA GLY A 29 -17.17 4.93 53.54
C GLY A 29 -17.22 5.74 52.24
N GLU A 30 -17.69 6.98 52.36
CA GLU A 30 -17.97 7.97 51.31
C GLU A 30 -16.75 8.45 50.49
N GLY A 31 -17.02 8.93 49.27
CA GLY A 31 -16.05 9.67 48.47
C GLY A 31 -16.60 10.11 47.12
N ARG A 32 -17.42 11.18 47.11
CA ARG A 32 -17.88 11.86 45.89
C ARG A 32 -16.80 12.82 45.38
N HIS A 33 -16.37 12.69 44.14
CA HIS A 33 -16.06 13.83 43.26
C HIS A 33 -16.01 13.41 41.79
N GLY A 34 -16.85 14.04 40.96
CA GLY A 34 -16.93 13.79 39.53
C GLY A 34 -15.78 14.42 38.75
N ALA A 35 -15.46 13.82 37.61
CA ALA A 35 -14.69 14.41 36.53
C ALA A 35 -15.52 14.33 35.23
N PRO A 36 -15.46 15.34 34.35
CA PRO A 36 -16.32 15.45 33.18
C PRO A 36 -15.87 14.52 32.04
N GLY A 37 -16.86 14.05 31.26
CA GLY A 37 -16.68 13.06 30.21
C GLY A 37 -15.76 13.53 29.08
N THR A 38 -14.80 12.68 28.73
CA THR A 38 -14.15 12.66 27.43
C THR A 38 -15.15 12.11 26.43
N VAL A 39 -15.61 12.95 25.51
CA VAL A 39 -16.35 12.52 24.32
C VAL A 39 -15.35 11.80 23.44
N ASP A 40 -15.44 10.48 23.42
CA ASP A 40 -14.65 9.63 22.54
C ASP A 40 -15.13 9.90 21.11
N HIS A 41 -14.33 10.65 20.36
CA HIS A 41 -14.58 10.87 18.94
C HIS A 41 -13.99 9.67 18.22
N ASP A 42 -14.82 8.64 18.06
CA ASP A 42 -14.47 7.46 17.28
C ASP A 42 -14.08 7.94 15.86
N PRO A 43 -12.84 7.71 15.39
CA PRO A 43 -12.45 8.12 14.05
C PRO A 43 -13.34 7.39 13.03
N PRO A 44 -13.79 8.07 11.96
CA PRO A 44 -14.59 7.41 10.94
C PRO A 44 -13.80 6.23 10.36
N ALA A 45 -14.44 5.06 10.31
CA ALA A 45 -13.87 3.84 9.74
C ALA A 45 -13.31 4.11 8.33
N PRO A 46 -12.13 3.58 7.98
CA PRO A 46 -11.54 3.81 6.67
C PRO A 46 -12.46 3.23 5.60
N THR A 47 -12.84 4.08 4.64
CA THR A 47 -13.63 3.74 3.46
C THR A 47 -12.93 2.62 2.69
N GLU A 48 -13.52 1.42 2.72
CA GLU A 48 -13.02 0.25 1.98
C GLU A 48 -13.13 0.51 0.48
N ASP A 49 -11.98 0.57 -0.20
CA ASP A 49 -11.89 0.65 -1.65
C ASP A 49 -12.30 -0.71 -2.25
N PRO A 50 -13.36 -0.78 -3.08
CA PRO A 50 -13.90 -2.03 -3.62
C PRO A 50 -12.97 -2.75 -4.63
N SER A 51 -11.75 -2.26 -4.84
CA SER A 51 -10.72 -2.90 -5.67
C SER A 51 -9.70 -3.73 -4.87
N THR A 52 -9.80 -3.78 -3.54
CA THR A 52 -8.82 -4.43 -2.66
C THR A 52 -9.26 -5.85 -2.31
N VAL A 53 -8.51 -6.87 -2.76
CA VAL A 53 -8.71 -8.24 -2.27
C VAL A 53 -8.28 -8.28 -0.81
N ASP A 54 -9.22 -8.61 0.08
CA ASP A 54 -8.89 -8.81 1.50
C ASP A 54 -8.05 -10.07 1.68
N VAL A 55 -6.94 -9.94 2.40
CA VAL A 55 -5.96 -11.00 2.64
C VAL A 55 -5.95 -11.27 4.14
N GLU A 56 -6.63 -12.34 4.54
CA GLU A 56 -6.60 -12.78 5.93
C GLU A 56 -5.23 -13.41 6.26
N ARG A 57 -4.66 -13.04 7.41
CA ARG A 57 -3.36 -13.54 7.87
C ARG A 57 -3.50 -14.26 9.20
N THR A 58 -3.09 -15.52 9.23
CA THR A 58 -3.16 -16.36 10.44
C THR A 58 -1.79 -16.93 10.75
N ALA A 59 -1.21 -16.56 11.90
CA ALA A 59 0.01 -17.20 12.37
C ALA A 59 -0.28 -18.64 12.79
N LEU A 60 0.50 -19.59 12.28
CA LEU A 60 0.42 -21.01 12.62
C LEU A 60 1.59 -21.39 13.56
N PRO A 61 1.35 -21.57 14.86
CA PRO A 61 2.40 -21.89 15.82
C PRO A 61 3.23 -23.11 15.39
N GLY A 62 4.55 -22.95 15.37
CA GLY A 62 5.48 -24.02 14.97
C GLY A 62 5.64 -24.25 13.46
N ILE A 63 4.73 -23.75 12.62
CA ILE A 63 4.69 -24.03 11.18
C ILE A 63 5.11 -22.79 10.39
N GLY A 64 4.42 -21.66 10.59
CA GLY A 64 4.71 -20.43 9.86
C GLY A 64 3.50 -19.50 9.77
N LEU A 65 3.23 -18.96 8.59
CA LEU A 65 2.18 -17.96 8.36
C LEU A 65 1.27 -18.41 7.21
N GLN A 66 -0.03 -18.42 7.47
CA GLN A 66 -1.05 -18.65 6.46
C GLN A 66 -1.61 -17.32 5.98
N HIS A 67 -1.71 -17.17 4.67
CA HIS A 67 -2.47 -16.10 4.02
C HIS A 67 -3.65 -16.74 3.31
N VAL A 68 -4.85 -16.19 3.44
CA VAL A 68 -6.04 -16.66 2.73
C VAL A 68 -6.65 -15.50 1.95
N ILE A 69 -7.01 -15.76 0.70
CA ILE A 69 -7.80 -14.84 -0.12
C ILE A 69 -9.10 -15.50 -0.53
N THR A 70 -10.15 -14.70 -0.65
CA THR A 70 -11.39 -15.12 -1.28
C THR A 70 -11.46 -14.53 -2.69
N THR A 71 -11.50 -15.38 -3.70
CA THR A 71 -11.66 -14.96 -5.10
C THR A 71 -13.05 -14.36 -5.33
N GLY A 72 -13.22 -13.53 -6.37
CA GLY A 72 -14.54 -12.98 -6.73
C GLY A 72 -15.61 -14.03 -7.09
N ARG A 73 -15.23 -15.31 -7.26
CA ARG A 73 -16.16 -16.44 -7.43
C ARG A 73 -16.46 -17.18 -6.12
N GLY A 74 -16.08 -16.62 -4.99
CA GLY A 74 -16.30 -17.16 -3.64
C GLY A 74 -15.39 -18.33 -3.25
N ARG A 75 -14.36 -18.66 -4.05
CA ARG A 75 -13.41 -19.72 -3.72
C ARG A 75 -12.29 -19.18 -2.86
N GLN A 76 -11.97 -19.88 -1.77
CA GLN A 76 -10.84 -19.55 -0.90
C GLN A 76 -9.55 -20.23 -1.36
N ILE A 77 -8.46 -19.47 -1.36
CA ILE A 77 -7.12 -19.94 -1.70
C ILE A 77 -6.18 -19.53 -0.57
N GLY A 78 -5.46 -20.50 -0.01
CA GLY A 78 -4.48 -20.32 1.05
C GLY A 78 -3.05 -20.48 0.57
N VAL A 79 -2.13 -19.69 1.14
CA VAL A 79 -0.69 -19.88 1.02
C VAL A 79 -0.12 -20.03 2.42
N ILE A 80 0.46 -21.20 2.72
CA ILE A 80 1.16 -21.45 3.98
C ILE A 80 2.65 -21.29 3.74
N SER A 81 3.24 -20.24 4.29
CA SER A 81 4.68 -19.99 4.29
C SER A 81 5.31 -20.64 5.50
N HIS A 82 6.08 -21.70 5.30
CA HIS A 82 6.80 -22.38 6.37
C HIS A 82 8.08 -21.64 6.72
N ARG A 83 8.52 -21.76 7.97
CA ARG A 83 9.82 -21.22 8.44
C ARG A 83 11.04 -21.76 7.70
N THR A 84 10.90 -22.91 7.01
CA THR A 84 11.95 -23.54 6.21
C THR A 84 12.11 -22.93 4.82
N GLY A 85 11.22 -22.01 4.43
CA GLY A 85 11.19 -21.41 3.09
C GLY A 85 10.30 -22.17 2.09
N ARG A 86 9.85 -23.39 2.42
CA ARG A 86 8.83 -24.11 1.65
C ARG A 86 7.48 -23.38 1.77
N ARG A 87 6.67 -23.45 0.71
CA ARG A 87 5.30 -22.92 0.71
C ARG A 87 4.32 -24.01 0.32
N ASP A 88 3.14 -24.02 0.90
CA ASP A 88 2.05 -24.87 0.44
C ASP A 88 0.92 -23.99 -0.12
N LEU A 89 0.47 -24.28 -1.34
CA LEU A 89 -0.72 -23.67 -1.94
C LEU A 89 -1.92 -24.56 -1.66
N VAL A 90 -2.92 -24.02 -0.96
CA VAL A 90 -4.11 -24.72 -0.53
C VAL A 90 -5.32 -24.17 -1.26
N ILE A 91 -6.14 -25.04 -1.84
CA ILE A 91 -7.41 -24.68 -2.45
C ILE A 91 -8.50 -25.24 -1.56
N TYR A 92 -9.28 -24.35 -0.94
CA TYR A 92 -10.39 -24.73 -0.08
C TYR A 92 -11.64 -25.03 -0.92
N ASP A 93 -12.52 -25.84 -0.34
CA ASP A 93 -13.85 -26.03 -0.89
C ASP A 93 -14.65 -24.73 -0.77
N ARG A 94 -15.51 -24.49 -1.76
CA ARG A 94 -16.38 -23.32 -1.78
C ARG A 94 -17.63 -23.54 -0.92
N GLU A 95 -18.06 -24.79 -0.79
CA GLU A 95 -19.25 -25.19 -0.03
C GLU A 95 -18.90 -25.56 1.42
N ASP A 96 -17.64 -25.90 1.67
CA ASP A 96 -17.09 -26.19 3.01
C ASP A 96 -15.69 -25.55 3.19
N PRO A 97 -15.60 -24.32 3.73
CA PRO A 97 -14.36 -23.60 3.98
C PRO A 97 -13.34 -24.35 4.85
N ASP A 98 -13.78 -25.33 5.65
CA ASP A 98 -12.93 -26.14 6.52
C ASP A 98 -12.33 -27.35 5.77
N SER A 99 -12.77 -27.61 4.54
CA SER A 99 -12.32 -28.71 3.70
C SER A 99 -11.34 -28.23 2.62
N CYS A 100 -10.24 -28.98 2.43
CA CYS A 100 -9.26 -28.73 1.39
C CYS A 100 -9.52 -29.61 0.17
N ILE A 101 -9.69 -29.02 -1.01
CA ILE A 101 -9.82 -29.74 -2.29
C ILE A 101 -8.46 -30.22 -2.78
N ALA A 102 -7.44 -29.37 -2.67
CA ALA A 102 -6.10 -29.68 -3.12
C ALA A 102 -5.05 -28.90 -2.32
N THR A 103 -3.92 -29.55 -2.08
CA THR A 103 -2.73 -28.93 -1.50
C THR A 103 -1.53 -29.25 -2.39
N VAL A 104 -0.82 -28.21 -2.82
CA VAL A 104 0.40 -28.33 -3.62
C VAL A 104 1.57 -27.88 -2.75
N ALA A 105 2.49 -28.81 -2.51
CA ALA A 105 3.77 -28.53 -1.87
C ALA A 105 4.71 -27.86 -2.87
N LEU A 106 5.18 -26.66 -2.56
CA LEU A 106 6.05 -25.88 -3.42
C LEU A 106 7.39 -25.64 -2.71
N THR A 107 8.47 -25.94 -3.41
CA THR A 107 9.80 -25.44 -3.02
C THR A 107 9.83 -23.91 -3.08
N ALA A 108 10.86 -23.31 -2.47
CA ALA A 108 11.06 -21.87 -2.52
C ALA A 108 11.17 -21.36 -3.97
N GLU A 109 11.87 -22.10 -4.83
CA GLU A 109 12.07 -21.77 -6.24
C GLU A 109 10.77 -21.86 -7.05
N GLU A 110 10.02 -22.97 -6.93
CA GLU A 110 8.72 -23.13 -7.63
C GLU A 110 7.71 -22.07 -7.18
N ALA A 111 7.67 -21.77 -5.88
CA ALA A 111 6.79 -20.75 -5.38
C ALA A 111 7.16 -19.35 -5.88
N ASN A 112 8.46 -19.03 -6.02
CA ASN A 112 8.90 -17.79 -6.62
C ASN A 112 8.52 -17.73 -8.10
N ALA A 113 8.74 -18.79 -8.86
CA ALA A 113 8.35 -18.88 -10.28
C ALA A 113 6.83 -18.68 -10.46
N ILE A 114 6.01 -19.27 -9.60
CA ILE A 114 4.55 -19.05 -9.63
C ILE A 114 4.22 -17.59 -9.27
N ALA A 115 4.88 -17.01 -8.26
CA ALA A 115 4.68 -15.61 -7.91
C ALA A 115 5.04 -14.67 -9.08
N GLU A 116 6.12 -14.97 -9.79
CA GLU A 116 6.52 -14.23 -10.99
C GLU A 116 5.48 -14.37 -12.10
N LEU A 117 4.99 -15.57 -12.39
CA LEU A 117 3.94 -15.79 -13.40
C LEU A 117 2.64 -15.07 -13.06
N LEU A 118 2.22 -15.11 -11.78
CA LEU A 118 1.05 -14.39 -11.29
C LEU A 118 1.28 -12.87 -11.25
N GLY A 119 2.53 -12.45 -11.03
CA GLY A 119 2.97 -11.05 -11.00
C GLY A 119 3.28 -10.46 -12.37
N THR A 120 3.38 -11.27 -13.43
CA THR A 120 3.76 -10.84 -14.78
C THR A 120 2.78 -9.80 -15.37
N GLY A 121 1.56 -9.70 -14.82
CA GLY A 121 0.61 -8.63 -15.13
C GLY A 121 0.81 -7.30 -14.40
N ARG A 122 1.74 -7.17 -13.43
CA ARG A 122 1.83 -6.00 -12.53
C ARG A 122 3.25 -5.51 -12.20
N VAL A 123 4.29 -6.00 -12.86
CA VAL A 123 5.68 -5.54 -12.60
C VAL A 123 5.91 -4.08 -13.01
N LEU A 124 5.15 -3.53 -13.96
CA LEU A 124 5.24 -2.11 -14.32
C LEU A 124 4.49 -1.18 -13.35
N GLU A 125 3.40 -1.65 -12.73
CA GLU A 125 2.51 -0.79 -11.93
C GLU A 125 2.95 -0.72 -10.47
N HIS A 126 3.45 -1.82 -9.88
CA HIS A 126 3.71 -1.88 -8.44
C HIS A 126 5.02 -1.22 -8.00
N LEU A 127 6.04 -1.17 -8.87
CA LEU A 127 7.28 -0.41 -8.61
C LEU A 127 7.04 1.11 -8.63
N ALA A 128 6.04 1.57 -9.39
CA ALA A 128 5.63 2.98 -9.39
C ALA A 128 4.81 3.34 -8.14
N GLU A 129 4.00 2.40 -7.63
CA GLU A 129 3.13 2.60 -6.46
C GLU A 129 3.91 2.64 -5.13
N LEU A 130 4.86 1.72 -4.93
CA LEU A 130 5.61 1.61 -3.67
C LEU A 130 6.61 2.77 -3.45
N HIS A 131 7.20 3.33 -4.52
CA HIS A 131 8.04 4.53 -4.38
C HIS A 131 7.23 5.80 -4.12
N ARG A 132 5.95 5.85 -4.49
CA ARG A 132 5.08 7.01 -4.24
C ARG A 132 4.62 7.16 -2.79
N GLN A 133 4.62 6.07 -2.01
CA GLN A 133 4.04 6.10 -0.66
C GLN A 133 4.99 6.51 0.47
N VAL A 134 6.29 6.69 0.21
CA VAL A 134 7.23 7.11 1.27
C VAL A 134 7.71 8.55 1.10
N GLU A 135 7.73 9.11 -0.11
CA GLU A 135 8.00 10.53 -0.32
C GLU A 135 7.11 11.02 -1.47
N GLY A 136 6.12 11.86 -1.19
CA GLY A 136 5.23 12.45 -2.20
C GLY A 136 5.94 13.42 -3.18
N LEU A 137 7.23 13.22 -3.45
CA LEU A 137 8.09 13.99 -4.33
C LEU A 137 8.51 13.11 -5.52
N VAL A 138 8.13 13.53 -6.72
CA VAL A 138 8.58 12.97 -8.00
C VAL A 138 9.49 13.98 -8.70
N THR A 139 10.34 13.47 -9.59
CA THR A 139 11.20 14.29 -10.45
C THR A 139 10.81 14.07 -11.90
N GLU A 140 10.44 15.15 -12.60
CA GLU A 140 10.00 15.13 -13.99
C GLU A 140 10.93 15.96 -14.88
N GLN A 141 11.08 15.52 -16.13
CA GLN A 141 11.83 16.23 -17.17
C GLN A 141 10.87 16.78 -18.21
N ILE A 142 10.71 18.10 -18.23
CA ILE A 142 9.70 18.78 -19.04
C ILE A 142 10.40 19.57 -20.15
N PRO A 143 10.20 19.24 -21.43
CA PRO A 143 10.79 19.98 -22.53
C PRO A 143 10.05 21.32 -22.74
N ILE A 144 10.79 22.39 -23.03
CA ILE A 144 10.24 23.63 -23.57
C ILE A 144 10.07 23.44 -25.08
N ALA A 145 8.85 23.16 -25.52
CA ALA A 145 8.53 23.00 -26.93
C ALA A 145 8.67 24.34 -27.70
N ALA A 146 8.99 24.25 -28.99
CA ALA A 146 8.90 25.40 -29.89
C ALA A 146 7.43 25.90 -29.93
N GLY A 147 7.21 27.17 -29.59
CA GLY A 147 5.87 27.75 -29.44
C GLY A 147 5.32 27.74 -28.01
N SER A 148 6.09 27.26 -27.03
CA SER A 148 5.77 27.47 -25.62
C SER A 148 5.66 28.98 -25.31
N PRO A 149 4.68 29.41 -24.51
CA PRO A 149 4.60 30.81 -24.06
C PRO A 149 5.78 31.22 -23.20
N TYR A 150 6.58 30.26 -22.72
CA TYR A 150 7.77 30.48 -21.90
C TYR A 150 9.07 30.47 -22.70
N ASP A 151 9.04 30.21 -24.01
CA ASP A 151 10.21 30.42 -24.88
C ASP A 151 10.62 31.91 -24.87
N GLY A 152 11.86 32.19 -24.48
CA GLY A 152 12.36 33.56 -24.29
C GLY A 152 11.90 34.26 -23.02
N ARG A 153 11.24 33.56 -22.07
CA ARG A 153 10.82 34.14 -20.78
C ARG A 153 11.68 33.66 -19.61
N PRO A 154 11.85 34.49 -18.57
CA PRO A 154 12.59 34.11 -17.37
C PRO A 154 11.84 33.08 -16.53
N LEU A 155 12.60 32.23 -15.83
CA LEU A 155 12.10 31.21 -14.93
C LEU A 155 11.15 31.77 -13.87
N ALA A 156 11.43 32.97 -13.36
CA ALA A 156 10.59 33.69 -12.39
C ALA A 156 9.13 33.83 -12.84
N ASP A 157 8.88 33.98 -14.14
CA ASP A 157 7.53 34.19 -14.69
C ASP A 157 6.66 32.94 -14.57
N THR A 158 7.27 31.76 -14.46
CA THR A 158 6.53 30.52 -14.23
C THR A 158 5.85 30.53 -12.87
N ARG A 159 6.47 31.18 -11.88
CA ARG A 159 6.09 31.11 -10.45
C ARG A 159 5.80 29.69 -9.99
N SER A 160 6.53 28.71 -10.56
CA SER A 160 6.28 27.27 -10.40
C SER A 160 6.08 26.88 -8.93
N ARG A 161 7.02 27.23 -8.04
CA ARG A 161 6.92 26.91 -6.61
C ARG A 161 5.67 27.46 -5.94
N THR A 162 5.31 28.72 -6.22
CA THR A 162 4.17 29.38 -5.58
C THR A 162 2.84 28.93 -6.16
N ARG A 163 2.78 28.63 -7.46
CA ARG A 163 1.55 28.20 -8.16
C ARG A 163 1.25 26.71 -7.96
N THR A 164 2.28 25.87 -7.82
CA THR A 164 2.14 24.41 -7.94
C THR A 164 2.76 23.62 -6.78
N GLY A 165 3.56 24.26 -5.92
CA GLY A 165 4.36 23.58 -4.90
C GLY A 165 5.59 22.84 -5.45
N ALA A 166 5.75 22.73 -6.78
CA ALA A 166 6.89 22.10 -7.42
C ALA A 166 8.02 23.09 -7.75
N SER A 167 9.25 22.61 -7.71
CA SER A 167 10.46 23.41 -7.86
C SER A 167 11.25 22.99 -9.09
N ILE A 168 11.60 23.96 -9.92
CA ILE A 168 12.61 23.78 -10.97
C ILE A 168 13.99 23.76 -10.30
N VAL A 169 14.75 22.68 -10.48
CA VAL A 169 16.07 22.48 -9.85
C VAL A 169 17.21 22.50 -10.84
N ALA A 170 16.95 22.23 -12.12
CA ALA A 170 17.95 22.31 -13.18
C ALA A 170 17.30 22.59 -14.54
N VAL A 171 18.10 23.11 -15.48
CA VAL A 171 17.76 23.18 -16.90
C VAL A 171 18.88 22.57 -17.71
N VAL A 172 18.57 21.70 -18.66
CA VAL A 172 19.53 21.10 -19.59
C VAL A 172 19.36 21.73 -20.96
N ARG A 173 20.45 22.30 -21.49
CA ARG A 173 20.50 22.92 -22.83
C ARG A 173 21.67 22.35 -23.62
N GLY A 174 21.39 21.70 -24.75
CA GLY A 174 22.44 21.14 -25.60
C GLY A 174 23.39 20.17 -24.87
N GLY A 175 22.89 19.44 -23.87
CA GLY A 175 23.68 18.52 -23.04
C GLY A 175 24.46 19.17 -21.89
N GLN A 176 24.38 20.49 -21.71
CA GLN A 176 24.94 21.19 -20.55
C GLN A 176 23.87 21.41 -19.47
N VAL A 177 24.21 21.12 -18.21
CA VAL A 177 23.29 21.23 -17.08
C VAL A 177 23.53 22.55 -16.34
N ALA A 178 22.54 23.43 -16.34
CA ALA A 178 22.46 24.58 -15.44
C ALA A 178 21.76 24.16 -14.15
N ALA A 179 22.55 23.76 -13.15
CA ALA A 179 22.04 23.41 -11.82
C ALA A 179 21.62 24.67 -11.04
N SER A 180 20.54 24.58 -10.27
CA SER A 180 20.01 25.68 -9.46
C SER A 180 19.87 26.99 -10.26
N PRO A 181 19.12 26.97 -11.38
CA PRO A 181 18.97 28.13 -12.24
C PRO A 181 18.40 29.30 -11.44
N ARG A 182 18.97 30.50 -11.66
CA ARG A 182 18.49 31.71 -11.01
C ARG A 182 17.12 32.11 -11.58
N PRO A 183 16.30 32.89 -10.86
CA PRO A 183 14.99 33.32 -11.36
C PRO A 183 15.05 34.12 -12.68
N ASP A 184 16.18 34.77 -12.98
CA ASP A 184 16.46 35.49 -14.22
C ASP A 184 16.90 34.57 -15.39
N PHE A 185 17.00 33.26 -15.18
CA PHE A 185 17.32 32.31 -16.25
C PHE A 185 16.24 32.31 -17.32
N VAL A 186 16.62 32.62 -18.57
CA VAL A 186 15.69 32.67 -19.70
C VAL A 186 15.62 31.31 -20.40
N PHE A 187 14.42 30.75 -20.47
CA PHE A 187 14.18 29.52 -21.21
C PHE A 187 14.32 29.73 -22.71
N THR A 188 14.65 28.66 -23.40
CA THR A 188 14.70 28.60 -24.86
C THR A 188 14.07 27.31 -25.33
N ALA A 189 13.38 27.34 -26.47
CA ALA A 189 12.87 26.13 -27.10
C ALA A 189 13.99 25.07 -27.25
N GLY A 190 13.68 23.84 -26.83
CA GLY A 190 14.63 22.74 -26.76
C GLY A 190 15.32 22.57 -25.40
N ASP A 191 15.08 23.47 -24.44
CA ASP A 191 15.48 23.25 -23.05
C ASP A 191 14.72 22.07 -22.43
N ILE A 192 15.38 21.33 -21.55
CA ILE A 192 14.74 20.33 -20.68
C ILE A 192 14.79 20.85 -19.25
N VAL A 193 13.63 21.12 -18.67
CA VAL A 193 13.49 21.62 -17.31
C VAL A 193 13.31 20.44 -16.36
N VAL A 194 14.18 20.34 -15.36
CA VAL A 194 14.08 19.31 -14.31
C VAL A 194 13.30 19.88 -13.14
N VAL A 195 12.16 19.27 -12.83
CA VAL A 195 11.21 19.73 -11.81
C VAL A 195 11.05 18.67 -10.73
N VAL A 196 11.10 19.08 -9.47
CA VAL A 196 10.88 18.23 -8.30
C VAL A 196 9.69 18.75 -7.52
N GLY A 197 8.72 17.89 -7.22
CA GLY A 197 7.50 18.25 -6.49
C GLY A 197 6.53 17.07 -6.42
N THR A 198 5.29 17.28 -6.00
CA THR A 198 4.28 16.21 -6.07
C THR A 198 3.96 15.85 -7.52
N GLY A 199 3.33 14.69 -7.76
CA GLY A 199 2.86 14.32 -9.11
C GLY A 199 1.92 15.38 -9.71
N GLU A 200 1.00 15.90 -8.90
CA GLU A 200 0.11 17.00 -9.27
C GLU A 200 0.89 18.29 -9.55
N GLY A 201 1.87 18.63 -8.70
CA GLY A 201 2.65 19.86 -8.84
C GLY A 201 3.55 19.86 -10.09
N THR A 202 4.21 18.74 -10.38
CA THR A 202 5.05 18.59 -11.59
C THR A 202 4.21 18.61 -12.87
N THR A 203 3.03 17.97 -12.87
CA THR A 203 2.06 18.05 -13.97
C THR A 203 1.59 19.48 -14.20
N ALA A 204 1.24 20.20 -13.12
CA ALA A 204 0.82 21.60 -13.23
C ALA A 204 1.94 22.51 -13.77
N VAL A 205 3.22 22.24 -13.47
CA VAL A 205 4.34 22.96 -14.10
C VAL A 205 4.43 22.66 -15.59
N ALA A 206 4.19 21.41 -16.01
CA ALA A 206 4.16 21.07 -17.44
C ALA A 206 3.06 21.85 -18.17
N ASP A 207 1.88 21.94 -17.58
CA ASP A 207 0.75 22.69 -18.14
C ASP A 207 1.06 24.19 -18.26
N ILE A 208 1.68 24.77 -17.24
CA ILE A 208 2.15 26.17 -17.27
C ILE A 208 3.13 26.35 -18.42
N LEU A 209 4.17 25.51 -18.51
CA LEU A 209 5.19 25.65 -19.54
C LEU A 209 4.63 25.43 -20.96
N ALA A 210 3.57 24.63 -21.12
CA ALA A 210 2.93 24.42 -22.41
C ALA A 210 1.92 25.52 -22.79
N HIS A 211 1.16 26.06 -21.83
CA HIS A 211 -0.04 26.86 -22.12
C HIS A 211 -0.13 28.22 -21.41
N GLY A 212 0.62 28.46 -20.32
CA GLY A 212 0.62 29.73 -19.54
C GLY A 212 -0.03 29.64 -18.16
#